data_AF-A0A2U3QEH9-F1
#
_entry.id   AF-A0A2U3QEH9-F1
#
_cell.length_a   1.000
_cell.length_b   1.000
_cell.length_c   1.000
_cell.angle_alpha   90.00
_cell.angle_beta   90.00
_cell.angle_gamma   90.00
#
_symmetry.space_group_name_H-M   'P 1'
#
loop_
_entity.id
_entity.type
_entity.pdbx_description
1 polymer ?
#
loop_
_entity_poly.entity_id
_entity_poly.type
_entity_poly.pdbx_seq_one_letter_code
_entity_poly.pdbx_strand_id
1 'polypeptide(L)' 'MASSSHVAPGEKGYITVKVNTANRRGVIVENVEVTTNDAVRPQITLTIRSVITDLEIPLAPK' A
#
# COMPACT_ATOMS: atom_id res chain seq x y z
N MET A 1 9.64 -7.02 2.03
CA MET A 1 9.29 -8.19 2.86
C MET A 1 8.16 -7.77 3.78
N ALA A 2 6.96 -8.32 3.58
CA ALA A 2 5.81 -8.03 4.43
C ALA A 2 6.00 -8.70 5.80
N SER A 3 5.59 -7.96 6.82
CA SER A 3 5.68 -8.26 8.24
C SER A 3 4.90 -9.53 8.61
N SER A 4 5.63 -10.55 9.09
CA SER A 4 5.18 -11.89 9.53
C SER A 4 4.80 -12.90 8.44
N SER A 5 5.51 -14.03 8.41
CA SER A 5 5.34 -15.15 7.48
C SER A 5 4.33 -16.20 7.95
N HIS A 6 3.67 -15.99 9.10
CA HIS A 6 2.73 -16.96 9.68
C HIS A 6 1.57 -16.25 10.40
N VAL A 7 0.35 -16.75 10.18
CA VAL A 7 -0.91 -16.26 10.79
C VAL A 7 -1.69 -17.49 11.24
N ALA A 8 -2.01 -17.57 12.53
CA ALA A 8 -2.73 -18.71 13.09
C ALA A 8 -4.22 -18.73 12.66
N PRO A 9 -4.94 -19.88 12.78
CA PRO A 9 -6.36 -19.93 12.48
C PRO A 9 -7.17 -18.91 13.29
N GLY A 10 -7.92 -18.04 12.61
CA GLY A 10 -8.73 -16.99 13.23
C GLY A 10 -7.94 -15.72 13.63
N GLU A 11 -6.61 -15.72 13.49
CA GLU A 11 -5.77 -14.56 13.75
C GLU A 11 -5.86 -13.53 12.62
N LYS A 12 -5.62 -12.26 12.96
CA LYS A 12 -5.53 -11.17 11.98
C LYS A 12 -4.09 -10.68 11.89
N GLY A 13 -3.55 -10.67 10.67
CA GLY A 13 -2.27 -10.03 10.35
C GLY A 13 -2.44 -8.64 9.75
N TYR A 14 -1.36 -7.86 9.71
CA TYR A 14 -1.32 -6.53 9.09
C TYR A 14 -0.17 -6.44 8.08
N ILE A 15 -0.46 -5.91 6.89
CA ILE A 15 0.56 -5.59 5.88
C ILE A 15 0.76 -4.07 5.89
N THR A 16 1.93 -3.63 6.36
CA THR A 16 2.31 -2.21 6.33
C THR A 16 3.06 -1.91 5.04
N VAL A 17 2.54 -0.98 4.24
CA VAL A 17 3.18 -0.53 3.00
C VAL A 17 3.62 0.91 3.14
N LYS A 18 4.86 1.20 2.74
CA LYS A 18 5.42 2.55 2.72
C LYS A 18 5.68 2.94 1.28
N VAL A 19 5.03 4.01 0.82
CA VAL A 19 5.22 4.57 -0.53
C VAL A 19 6.07 5.83 -0.40
N ASN A 20 7.23 5.85 -1.07
CA ASN A 20 8.04 7.06 -1.17
C ASN A 20 7.53 7.91 -2.34
N THR A 21 7.00 9.08 -2.02
CA THR A 21 6.45 10.04 -2.99
C THR A 21 7.44 11.12 -3.40
N ALA A 22 8.66 11.12 -2.86
CA ALA A 22 9.68 12.12 -3.18
C ALA A 22 9.95 12.17 -4.70
N ASN A 23 9.93 13.38 -5.26
CA ASN A 23 10.12 13.65 -6.69
C ASN A 23 9.09 12.97 -7.63
N ARG A 24 7.97 12.46 -7.10
CA ARG A 24 6.87 11.91 -7.89
C ARG A 24 5.69 12.89 -7.89
N ARG A 25 4.98 12.99 -9.01
CA ARG A 25 3.77 13.82 -9.20
C ARG A 25 2.74 13.05 -10.02
N GLY A 26 1.47 13.38 -9.85
CA GLY A 26 0.38 12.75 -10.58
C GLY A 26 -0.06 11.42 -9.96
N VAL A 27 -0.68 10.56 -10.78
CA VAL A 27 -1.26 9.31 -10.30
C VAL A 27 -0.18 8.24 -10.15
N ILE A 28 -0.12 7.64 -8.97
CA ILE A 28 0.65 6.42 -8.71
C ILE A 28 -0.31 5.26 -8.52
N VAL A 29 0.02 4.14 -9.17
CA VAL A 29 -0.63 2.84 -8.96
C VAL A 29 0.46 1.82 -8.71
N GLU A 30 0.50 1.25 -7.50
CA GLU A 30 1.44 0.21 -7.10
C GLU A 30 0.65 -1.04 -6.73
N ASN A 31 1.21 -2.22 -7.03
CA ASN A 31 0.59 -3.49 -6.67
C ASN A 31 1.43 -4.18 -5.59
N VAL A 32 0.76 -4.68 -4.56
CA VAL A 32 1.35 -5.57 -3.57
C VAL A 32 0.79 -6.97 -3.81
N GLU A 33 1.64 -7.85 -4.29
CA GLU A 33 1.31 -9.24 -4.51
C GLU A 33 1.53 -10.03 -3.22
N VAL A 34 0.49 -10.73 -2.79
CA VAL A 34 0.48 -11.54 -1.58
C VAL A 34 0.30 -13.00 -1.98
N THR A 35 1.33 -13.79 -1.78
CA THR A 35 1.28 -15.24 -1.92
C THR A 35 0.88 -15.87 -0.59
N THR A 36 -0.12 -16.76 -0.61
CA THR A 36 -0.64 -17.43 0.57
C THR A 36 -0.66 -18.95 0.38
N ASN A 37 -0.90 -19.67 1.46
CA ASN A 37 -1.17 -21.10 1.44
C ASN A 37 -2.68 -21.43 1.39
N ASP A 38 -3.56 -20.47 1.06
CA ASP A 38 -4.98 -20.72 0.79
C ASP A 38 -5.10 -21.47 -0.55
N ALA A 39 -5.62 -22.70 -0.51
CA ALA A 39 -5.77 -23.54 -1.70
C ALA A 39 -6.74 -22.96 -2.75
N VAL A 40 -7.67 -22.09 -2.34
CA VAL A 40 -8.65 -21.46 -3.23
C VAL A 40 -8.10 -20.14 -3.78
N ARG A 41 -7.35 -19.38 -2.97
CA ARG A 41 -6.78 -18.07 -3.33
C ARG A 41 -5.30 -17.97 -2.98
N PRO A 42 -4.43 -18.69 -3.70
CA PRO A 42 -2.99 -18.73 -3.41
C PRO A 42 -2.29 -17.39 -3.70
N GLN A 43 -2.92 -16.52 -4.47
CA GLN A 43 -2.38 -15.22 -4.87
C GLN A 43 -3.46 -14.15 -4.74
N ILE A 44 -3.12 -13.05 -4.07
CA ILE A 44 -3.99 -11.90 -3.87
C ILE A 44 -3.23 -10.66 -4.30
N THR A 45 -3.81 -9.84 -5.16
CA THR A 45 -3.22 -8.55 -5.55
C THR A 45 -3.92 -7.43 -4.80
N LEU A 46 -3.16 -6.65 -4.04
CA LEU A 46 -3.63 -5.45 -3.36
C LEU A 46 -3.13 -4.23 -4.15
N THR A 47 -4.03 -3.49 -4.78
CA THR A 47 -3.68 -2.30 -5.56
C THR A 47 -3.75 -1.05 -4.69
N ILE A 48 -2.65 -0.32 -4.63
CA ILE A 48 -2.53 0.97 -3.97
C ILE A 48 -2.57 2.05 -5.04
N ARG A 49 -3.64 2.83 -5.03
CA ARG A 49 -3.79 4.00 -5.90
C ARG A 49 -3.66 5.27 -5.07
N SER A 50 -2.89 6.23 -5.55
CA SER A 50 -2.72 7.53 -4.89
C SER A 50 -2.53 8.62 -5.93
N VAL A 51 -2.94 9.84 -5.60
CA VAL A 51 -2.71 11.04 -6.43
C VAL A 51 -1.76 11.94 -5.66
N ILE A 52 -0.57 12.18 -6.18
CA ILE A 52 0.38 13.11 -5.60
C ILE A 52 0.19 14.47 -6.25
N THR A 53 -0.32 15.40 -5.47
CA THR A 53 -0.45 16.81 -5.84
C THR A 53 0.64 17.61 -5.14
N ASP A 54 1.22 18.58 -5.84
CA ASP A 54 1.92 19.67 -5.16
C ASP A 54 0.84 20.46 -4.43
N LEU A 55 0.71 20.27 -3.12
CA LEU A 55 -0.16 21.13 -2.32
C LEU A 55 0.54 22.49 -2.23
N GLU A 56 0.33 23.37 -3.21
CA GLU A 56 0.47 24.80 -2.95
C GLU A 56 -0.64 25.16 -1.98
N ILE A 57 -0.37 25.07 -0.67
CA ILE A 57 -1.21 25.72 0.32
C ILE A 57 -1.03 27.22 0.04
N PRO A 58 -2.05 27.95 -0.47
CA PRO A 58 -1.93 29.39 -0.57
C PRO A 58 -1.66 29.89 0.85
N LEU A 59 -0.49 30.51 1.05
CA LEU A 59 -0.18 31.19 2.30
C LEU A 59 -1.34 32.14 2.58
N ALA A 60 -2.04 31.94 3.69
CA ALA A 60 -3.11 32.84 4.11
C ALA A 60 -2.57 34.29 4.06
N PRO A 61 -3.34 35.25 3.53
CA PRO A 61 -2.87 36.63 3.43
C PRO A 61 -2.50 37.14 4.83
N LYS A 62 -1.34 37.80 4.94
CA LYS A 62 -0.86 38.48 6.15
C LYS A 62 -1.80 39.60 6.56
#